data_AF-A0A7Z9XYV6-F1
#
_entry.id   AF-A0A7Z9XYV6-F1
#
_cell.length_a   1.000
_cell.length_b   1.000
_cell.length_c   1.000
_cell.angle_alpha   90.00
_cell.angle_beta   90.00
_cell.angle_gamma   90.00
#
_symmetry.space_group_name_H-M   'P 1'
#
loop_
_entity.id
_entity.type
_entity.pdbx_description
1 polymer ?
#
loop_
_entity_poly.entity_id
_entity_poly.type
_entity_poly.pdbx_seq_one_letter_code
_entity_poly.pdbx_strand_id
1 'polypeptide(L)'
;MKKVTIDWGEIELAFDNSSWEMDYYLDTETGQTLMVMAESRRYLEEIYEEYFAPDAPDDFNLDAALAQVDLPDWQKEAVREADLVERYYGSRIVGIPRVESWEAYDEMQDFIATIPNDRLYNKLVNATQGRGAFGRFRDILARHPAEEQRWYDFQQNRLRQRILEWLEMEEIEPINAPPAAASTAERQEELLSLRHKLLDETLIFTQAASRIPGVTRIALIGSLTTDKIDPKDADLLVTVTDDMDLTDLATAARKLQGHCQSFNRGGEVFLADEQHHYLGRACPWKLCGPGIRASCDALHCGKRPYLHDDLQAVKLSKALIAEPPLELWPQVTARVPVPDDVAERVLRPLRGE
;
A
#
# COMPACT_ATOMS: atom_id res chain seq x y z
N MET A 1 -23.86 -26.93 -4.72
CA MET A 1 -22.72 -26.09 -4.39
C MET A 1 -21.45 -26.66 -5.04
N LYS A 2 -20.66 -25.82 -5.72
CA LYS A 2 -19.36 -26.17 -6.31
C LYS A 2 -18.31 -26.29 -5.21
N LYS A 3 -17.51 -27.34 -5.22
CA LYS A 3 -16.43 -27.54 -4.23
C LYS A 3 -15.11 -27.02 -4.78
N VAL A 4 -14.54 -26.02 -4.12
CA VAL A 4 -13.37 -25.28 -4.65
C VAL A 4 -12.35 -25.07 -3.54
N THR A 5 -11.05 -25.16 -3.87
CA THR A 5 -9.97 -24.74 -2.97
C THR A 5 -9.85 -23.23 -3.05
N ILE A 6 -9.97 -22.51 -1.94
CA ILE A 6 -9.90 -21.05 -1.91
C ILE A 6 -8.50 -20.59 -1.51
N ASP A 7 -7.95 -19.64 -2.25
CA ASP A 7 -6.82 -18.84 -1.77
C ASP A 7 -7.33 -17.78 -0.78
N TRP A 8 -7.27 -18.12 0.51
CA TRP A 8 -7.78 -17.26 1.58
C TRP A 8 -7.02 -15.94 1.69
N GLY A 9 -5.73 -15.87 1.33
CA GLY A 9 -4.97 -14.64 1.41
C GLY A 9 -5.43 -13.63 0.36
N GLU A 10 -5.57 -14.10 -0.89
CA GLU A 10 -5.99 -13.27 -2.02
C GLU A 10 -7.47 -12.84 -1.90
N ILE A 11 -8.36 -13.74 -1.47
CA ILE A 11 -9.78 -13.38 -1.31
C ILE A 11 -10.02 -12.43 -0.12
N GLU A 12 -9.29 -12.58 0.99
CA GLU A 12 -9.34 -11.63 2.11
C GLU A 12 -8.85 -10.24 1.67
N LEU A 13 -7.78 -10.18 0.86
CA LEU A 13 -7.29 -8.94 0.27
C LEU A 13 -8.31 -8.30 -0.68
N ALA A 14 -8.95 -9.11 -1.53
CA ALA A 14 -9.95 -8.65 -2.50
C ALA A 14 -11.17 -8.02 -1.81
N PHE A 15 -11.63 -8.61 -0.70
CA PHE A 15 -12.71 -8.04 0.11
C PHE A 15 -12.27 -6.75 0.82
N ASP A 16 -11.07 -6.70 1.41
CA ASP A 16 -10.59 -5.53 2.17
C ASP A 16 -10.23 -4.32 1.26
N ASN A 17 -10.08 -4.54 -0.05
CA ASN A 17 -9.75 -3.47 -0.98
C ASN A 17 -10.95 -2.58 -1.33
N SER A 18 -10.87 -1.30 -0.96
CA SER A 18 -11.89 -0.29 -1.25
C SER A 18 -11.59 0.58 -2.49
N SER A 19 -10.58 0.23 -3.31
CA SER A 19 -10.23 1.01 -4.49
C SER A 19 -11.27 0.88 -5.60
N TRP A 20 -11.70 2.01 -6.16
CA TRP A 20 -12.63 2.06 -7.29
C TRP A 20 -11.95 1.73 -8.63
N GLU A 21 -10.63 1.61 -8.66
CA GLU A 21 -9.83 1.43 -9.88
C GLU A 21 -9.59 -0.06 -10.23
N MET A 22 -9.93 -0.97 -9.31
CA MET A 22 -9.70 -2.41 -9.44
C MET A 22 -10.96 -3.19 -9.09
N ASP A 23 -11.31 -4.16 -9.93
CA ASP A 23 -12.38 -5.12 -9.68
C ASP A 23 -11.78 -6.50 -9.42
N TYR A 24 -12.34 -7.22 -8.46
CA TYR A 24 -11.91 -8.57 -8.12
C TYR A 24 -12.96 -9.60 -8.50
N TYR A 25 -12.48 -10.77 -8.92
CA TYR A 25 -13.32 -11.88 -9.34
C TYR A 25 -12.79 -13.19 -8.77
N LEU A 26 -13.68 -14.15 -8.59
CA LEU A 26 -13.31 -15.52 -8.26
C LEU A 26 -13.59 -16.43 -9.45
N ASP A 27 -12.57 -17.18 -9.85
CA ASP A 27 -12.74 -18.32 -10.73
C ASP A 27 -13.26 -19.52 -9.95
N THR A 28 -14.53 -19.87 -10.18
CA THR A 28 -15.23 -20.93 -9.45
C THR A 28 -14.81 -22.35 -9.84
N GLU A 29 -13.95 -22.51 -10.85
CA GLU A 29 -13.37 -23.81 -11.21
C GLU A 29 -12.00 -24.02 -10.55
N THR A 30 -11.15 -23.00 -10.54
CA THR A 30 -9.77 -23.09 -10.05
C THR A 30 -9.62 -22.62 -8.61
N GLY A 31 -10.52 -21.74 -8.14
CA GLY A 31 -10.41 -21.05 -6.86
C GLY A 31 -9.46 -19.85 -6.86
N GLN A 32 -8.97 -19.46 -8.03
CA GLN A 32 -8.10 -18.31 -8.20
C GLN A 32 -8.88 -17.00 -8.07
N THR A 33 -8.33 -16.06 -7.30
CA THR A 33 -8.79 -14.68 -7.28
C THR A 33 -8.11 -13.92 -8.42
N LEU A 34 -8.89 -13.27 -9.28
CA LEU A 34 -8.44 -12.49 -10.41
C LEU A 34 -8.62 -11.00 -10.11
N MET A 35 -7.66 -10.17 -10.52
CA MET A 35 -7.70 -8.72 -10.32
C MET A 35 -7.67 -8.03 -11.68
N VAL A 36 -8.76 -7.34 -12.02
CA VAL A 36 -8.86 -6.61 -13.28
C VAL A 36 -8.81 -5.11 -13.01
N MET A 37 -7.80 -4.45 -13.57
CA MET A 37 -7.67 -3.00 -13.55
C MET A 37 -8.41 -2.38 -14.74
N ALA A 38 -8.86 -1.12 -14.59
CA ALA A 38 -9.47 -0.38 -15.69
C ALA A 38 -8.56 -0.25 -16.93
N GLU A 39 -7.25 -0.22 -16.73
CA GLU A 39 -6.26 -0.19 -17.83
C GLU A 39 -6.25 -1.50 -18.63
N SER A 40 -6.30 -2.66 -17.97
CA SER A 40 -6.34 -3.96 -18.65
C SER A 40 -7.58 -4.15 -19.50
N ARG A 41 -8.76 -3.68 -19.01
CA ARG A 41 -9.99 -3.67 -19.81
C ARG A 41 -9.87 -2.82 -21.05
N ARG A 42 -9.29 -1.62 -20.94
CA ARG A 42 -9.10 -0.74 -22.09
C ARG A 42 -8.19 -1.37 -23.14
N TYR A 43 -7.08 -1.97 -22.74
CA TYR A 43 -6.21 -2.69 -23.68
C TYR A 43 -6.93 -3.86 -24.34
N LEU A 44 -7.76 -4.60 -23.59
CA LEU A 44 -8.58 -5.66 -24.15
C LEU A 44 -9.56 -5.10 -25.19
N GLU A 45 -10.31 -4.04 -24.86
CA GLU A 45 -11.24 -3.37 -25.77
C GLU A 45 -10.54 -2.89 -27.06
N GLU A 46 -9.37 -2.24 -26.95
CA GLU A 46 -8.57 -1.80 -28.10
C GLU A 46 -8.14 -2.98 -28.99
N ILE A 47 -7.68 -4.08 -28.38
CA ILE A 47 -7.30 -5.30 -29.09
C ILE A 47 -8.52 -5.94 -29.78
N TYR A 48 -9.68 -5.96 -29.11
CA TYR A 48 -10.92 -6.39 -29.73
C TYR A 48 -11.26 -5.46 -30.90
N GLU A 49 -11.28 -4.14 -30.75
CA GLU A 49 -11.61 -3.23 -31.86
C GLU A 49 -10.68 -3.35 -33.07
N GLU A 50 -9.37 -3.56 -32.85
CA GLU A 50 -8.38 -3.67 -33.92
C GLU A 50 -8.41 -5.03 -34.64
N TYR A 51 -8.65 -6.12 -33.90
CA TYR A 51 -8.51 -7.49 -34.42
C TYR A 51 -9.83 -8.26 -34.52
N PHE A 52 -10.93 -7.75 -33.95
CA PHE A 52 -12.28 -8.32 -34.06
C PHE A 52 -12.93 -7.85 -35.36
N ALA A 53 -13.10 -8.78 -36.30
CA ALA A 53 -13.92 -8.56 -37.49
C ALA A 53 -15.35 -9.07 -37.21
N PRO A 54 -16.40 -8.23 -37.37
CA PRO A 54 -17.79 -8.62 -37.12
C PRO A 54 -18.27 -9.86 -37.91
N ASP A 55 -17.59 -10.15 -39.02
CA ASP A 55 -17.91 -11.24 -39.96
C ASP A 55 -16.92 -12.43 -39.89
N ALA A 56 -15.96 -12.41 -38.94
CA ALA A 56 -15.02 -13.52 -38.76
C ALA A 56 -15.65 -14.67 -37.94
N PRO A 57 -15.24 -15.94 -38.18
CA PRO A 57 -15.75 -17.06 -37.40
C PRO A 57 -15.44 -16.89 -35.90
N ASP A 58 -16.37 -17.37 -35.06
CA ASP A 58 -16.52 -17.26 -33.58
C ASP A 58 -15.31 -17.62 -32.67
N ASP A 59 -14.06 -17.54 -33.12
CA ASP A 59 -12.90 -17.83 -32.27
C ASP A 59 -11.83 -16.74 -32.37
N PHE A 60 -12.13 -15.59 -31.76
CA PHE A 60 -11.16 -14.54 -31.52
C PHE A 60 -10.03 -15.08 -30.62
N ASN A 61 -8.85 -15.28 -31.22
CA ASN A 61 -7.66 -15.78 -30.53
C ASN A 61 -6.85 -14.62 -29.96
N LEU A 62 -7.08 -14.32 -28.67
CA LEU A 62 -6.40 -13.25 -27.97
C LEU A 62 -4.88 -13.45 -27.90
N ASP A 63 -4.38 -14.68 -27.73
CA ASP A 63 -2.93 -14.94 -27.66
C ASP A 63 -2.22 -14.59 -28.97
N ALA A 64 -2.85 -14.87 -30.11
CA ALA A 64 -2.33 -14.50 -31.42
C ALA A 64 -2.32 -12.98 -31.63
N ALA A 65 -3.30 -12.25 -31.05
CA ALA A 65 -3.34 -10.80 -31.05
C ALA A 65 -2.26 -10.21 -30.13
N LEU A 66 -2.18 -10.67 -28.87
CA LEU A 66 -1.17 -10.24 -27.89
C LEU A 66 0.27 -10.50 -28.34
N ALA A 67 0.51 -11.52 -29.18
CA ALA A 67 1.82 -11.76 -29.78
C ALA A 67 2.27 -10.63 -30.73
N GLN A 68 1.33 -9.88 -31.31
CA GLN A 68 1.58 -8.77 -32.23
C GLN A 68 1.66 -7.41 -31.53
N VAL A 69 1.13 -7.30 -30.31
CA VAL A 69 1.18 -6.07 -29.51
C VAL A 69 2.49 -5.97 -28.73
N ASP A 70 3.12 -4.78 -28.77
CA ASP A 70 4.30 -4.45 -27.98
C ASP A 70 3.94 -4.07 -26.53
N LEU A 71 3.50 -5.08 -25.78
CA LEU A 71 3.26 -5.00 -24.34
C LEU A 71 4.25 -5.88 -23.57
N PRO A 72 4.73 -5.44 -22.40
CA PRO A 72 5.40 -6.28 -21.40
C PRO A 72 4.57 -7.51 -21.01
N ASP A 73 5.24 -8.61 -20.66
CA ASP A 73 4.59 -9.89 -20.34
C ASP A 73 3.54 -9.79 -19.22
N TRP A 74 3.81 -8.99 -18.18
CA TRP A 74 2.87 -8.79 -17.08
C TRP A 74 1.60 -8.02 -17.51
N GLN A 75 1.70 -7.11 -18.49
CA GLN A 75 0.52 -6.43 -19.06
C GLN A 75 -0.27 -7.39 -19.95
N LYS A 76 0.42 -8.24 -20.73
CA LYS A 76 -0.24 -9.29 -21.52
C LYS A 76 -1.02 -10.25 -20.62
N GLU A 77 -0.44 -10.63 -19.48
CA GLU A 77 -1.12 -11.50 -18.51
C GLU A 77 -2.35 -10.81 -17.90
N ALA A 78 -2.24 -9.55 -17.50
CA ALA A 78 -3.38 -8.79 -16.98
C ALA A 78 -4.52 -8.65 -18.03
N VAL A 79 -4.19 -8.56 -19.32
CA VAL A 79 -5.18 -8.57 -20.41
C VAL A 79 -5.82 -9.94 -20.59
N ARG A 80 -5.07 -11.04 -20.41
CA ARG A 80 -5.65 -12.40 -20.42
C ARG A 80 -6.62 -12.62 -19.27
N GLU A 81 -6.30 -12.14 -18.07
CA GLU A 81 -7.21 -12.21 -16.93
C GLU A 81 -8.49 -11.41 -17.20
N ALA A 82 -8.39 -10.22 -17.80
CA ALA A 82 -9.55 -9.44 -18.21
C ALA A 82 -10.43 -10.18 -19.24
N ASP A 83 -9.82 -10.81 -20.26
CA ASP A 83 -10.53 -11.61 -21.27
C ASP A 83 -11.25 -12.81 -20.67
N LEU A 84 -10.59 -13.52 -19.75
CA LEU A 84 -11.18 -14.62 -19.01
C LEU A 84 -12.41 -14.15 -18.23
N VAL A 85 -12.33 -12.99 -17.57
CA VAL A 85 -13.47 -12.39 -16.87
C VAL A 85 -14.60 -12.08 -17.85
N GLU A 86 -14.35 -11.31 -18.92
CA GLU A 86 -15.39 -10.90 -19.88
C GLU A 86 -16.10 -12.10 -20.55
N ARG A 87 -15.36 -13.14 -20.92
CA ARG A 87 -15.93 -14.33 -21.59
C ARG A 87 -16.77 -15.20 -20.68
N TYR A 88 -16.42 -15.30 -19.40
CA TYR A 88 -16.97 -16.31 -18.49
C TYR A 88 -17.68 -15.73 -17.26
N TYR A 89 -17.88 -14.42 -17.22
CA TYR A 89 -18.64 -13.75 -16.16
C TYR A 89 -20.06 -14.32 -16.03
N GLY A 90 -20.50 -14.57 -14.79
CA GLY A 90 -21.81 -15.11 -14.47
C GLY A 90 -21.97 -16.62 -14.70
N SER A 91 -20.94 -17.33 -15.15
CA SER A 91 -20.98 -18.78 -15.34
C SER A 91 -19.86 -19.52 -14.57
N ARG A 92 -18.61 -19.20 -14.89
CA ARG A 92 -17.41 -19.67 -14.19
C ARG A 92 -16.80 -18.58 -13.32
N ILE A 93 -16.91 -17.33 -13.75
CA ILE A 93 -16.34 -16.19 -13.05
C ILE A 93 -17.45 -15.46 -12.30
N VAL A 94 -17.26 -15.22 -11.01
CA VAL A 94 -18.19 -14.44 -10.17
C VAL A 94 -17.48 -13.21 -9.62
N GLY A 95 -18.22 -12.09 -9.48
CA GLY A 95 -17.65 -10.84 -8.97
C GLY A 95 -17.54 -10.87 -7.45
N ILE A 96 -16.37 -10.50 -6.92
CA ILE A 96 -16.18 -10.35 -5.48
C ILE A 96 -16.76 -8.99 -5.05
N PRO A 97 -17.65 -8.94 -4.04
CA PRO A 97 -18.28 -7.71 -3.60
C PRO A 97 -17.26 -6.79 -2.93
N ARG A 98 -17.44 -5.48 -3.11
CA ARG A 98 -16.65 -4.45 -2.43
C ARG A 98 -17.23 -4.17 -1.04
N VAL A 99 -16.36 -4.00 -0.05
CA VAL A 99 -16.75 -3.46 1.25
C VAL A 99 -17.07 -1.98 1.09
N GLU A 100 -18.26 -1.58 1.51
CA GLU A 100 -18.64 -0.18 1.50
C GLU A 100 -18.11 0.54 2.76
N SER A 101 -17.68 1.79 2.61
CA SER A 101 -17.06 2.56 3.70
C SER A 101 -17.96 2.77 4.95
N TRP A 102 -19.29 2.62 4.81
CA TRP A 102 -20.22 2.71 5.92
C TRP A 102 -20.19 1.46 6.81
N GLU A 103 -19.91 0.28 6.24
CA GLU A 103 -19.83 -0.99 6.98
C GLU A 103 -18.70 -0.96 8.01
N ALA A 104 -17.57 -0.33 7.68
CA ALA A 104 -16.44 -0.19 8.60
C ALA A 104 -16.83 0.60 9.87
N TYR A 105 -17.64 1.66 9.73
CA TYR A 105 -18.09 2.44 10.90
C TYR A 105 -19.00 1.62 11.82
N ASP A 106 -19.90 0.84 11.24
CA ASP A 106 -20.80 -0.02 12.00
C ASP A 106 -20.03 -1.15 12.71
N GLU A 107 -19.05 -1.77 12.04
CA GLU A 107 -18.18 -2.76 12.66
C GLU A 107 -17.38 -2.19 13.84
N MET A 108 -16.90 -0.95 13.74
CA MET A 108 -16.26 -0.26 14.85
C MET A 108 -17.23 -0.06 16.02
N GLN A 109 -18.48 0.32 15.77
CA GLN A 109 -19.48 0.48 16.84
C GLN A 109 -19.87 -0.86 17.48
N ASP A 110 -20.07 -1.90 16.68
CA ASP A 110 -20.31 -3.27 17.14
C ASP A 110 -19.18 -3.73 18.07
N PHE A 111 -17.93 -3.53 17.67
CA PHE A 111 -16.80 -3.89 18.51
C PHE A 111 -16.78 -3.10 19.82
N ILE A 112 -17.00 -1.79 19.78
CA ILE A 112 -17.08 -0.96 20.99
C ILE A 112 -18.13 -1.52 21.95
N ALA A 113 -19.29 -1.97 21.45
CA ALA A 113 -20.33 -2.60 22.26
C ALA A 113 -19.89 -3.90 22.96
N THR A 114 -18.81 -4.54 22.51
CA THR A 114 -18.23 -5.73 23.15
C THR A 114 -17.18 -5.42 24.23
N ILE A 115 -16.84 -4.14 24.48
CA ILE A 115 -15.83 -3.76 25.47
C ILE A 115 -16.36 -3.96 26.90
N PRO A 116 -15.78 -4.85 27.71
CA PRO A 116 -16.29 -5.16 29.05
C PRO A 116 -15.98 -4.07 30.08
N ASN A 117 -14.98 -3.23 29.82
CA ASN A 117 -14.56 -2.17 30.74
C ASN A 117 -15.41 -0.90 30.50
N ASP A 118 -16.35 -0.62 31.41
CA ASP A 118 -17.26 0.53 31.31
C ASP A 118 -16.56 1.87 31.09
N ARG A 119 -15.39 2.09 31.70
CA ARG A 119 -14.64 3.35 31.53
C ARG A 119 -14.07 3.46 30.12
N LEU A 120 -13.52 2.37 29.59
CA LEU A 120 -12.99 2.33 28.23
C LEU A 120 -14.11 2.39 27.20
N TYR A 121 -15.19 1.64 27.42
CA TYR A 121 -16.42 1.69 26.62
C TYR A 121 -16.93 3.13 26.50
N ASN A 122 -17.22 3.80 27.62
CA ASN A 122 -17.73 5.17 27.62
C ASN A 122 -16.74 6.15 26.96
N LYS A 123 -15.43 5.94 27.14
CA LYS A 123 -14.40 6.75 26.48
C LYS A 123 -14.44 6.58 24.96
N LEU A 124 -14.53 5.34 24.48
CA LEU A 124 -14.59 5.03 23.05
C LEU A 124 -15.89 5.57 22.42
N VAL A 125 -17.06 5.29 23.01
CA VAL A 125 -18.37 5.79 22.52
C VAL A 125 -18.37 7.31 22.34
N ASN A 126 -17.83 8.06 23.30
CA ASN A 126 -17.75 9.51 23.21
C ASN A 126 -16.70 9.97 22.18
N ALA A 127 -15.58 9.27 22.09
CA ALA A 127 -14.47 9.62 21.21
C ALA A 127 -14.71 9.26 19.73
N THR A 128 -15.65 8.37 19.41
CA THR A 128 -15.93 7.94 18.02
C THR A 128 -17.12 8.66 17.38
N GLN A 129 -17.55 9.79 17.94
CA GLN A 129 -18.61 10.63 17.37
C GLN A 129 -18.07 11.60 16.31
N GLY A 130 -18.65 11.62 15.11
CA GLY A 130 -18.35 12.57 14.05
C GLY A 130 -17.04 12.31 13.29
N ARG A 131 -16.55 13.32 12.55
CA ARG A 131 -15.36 13.18 11.70
C ARG A 131 -14.12 12.79 12.52
N GLY A 132 -13.26 11.96 11.93
CA GLY A 132 -12.04 11.48 12.60
C GLY A 132 -12.30 10.47 13.73
N ALA A 133 -13.46 9.81 13.74
CA ALA A 133 -13.80 8.77 14.71
C ALA A 133 -12.77 7.62 14.72
N PHE A 134 -12.43 7.09 13.55
CA PHE A 134 -11.47 6.00 13.39
C PHE A 134 -10.06 6.32 13.92
N GLY A 135 -9.57 7.54 13.66
CA GLY A 135 -8.27 7.98 14.19
C GLY A 135 -8.27 7.96 15.72
N ARG A 136 -9.29 8.57 16.34
CA ARG A 136 -9.43 8.60 17.80
C ARG A 136 -9.63 7.21 18.41
N PHE A 137 -10.41 6.35 17.76
CA PHE A 137 -10.59 4.95 18.14
C PHE A 137 -9.24 4.23 18.21
N ARG A 138 -8.46 4.28 17.12
CA ARG A 138 -7.12 3.68 17.06
C ARG A 138 -6.16 4.26 18.08
N ASP A 139 -6.14 5.58 18.26
CA ASP A 139 -5.29 6.23 19.27
C ASP A 139 -5.62 5.73 20.69
N ILE A 140 -6.89 5.49 20.97
CA ILE A 140 -7.30 4.93 22.27
C ILE A 140 -6.84 3.48 22.36
N LEU A 141 -7.11 2.64 21.36
CA LEU A 141 -6.73 1.22 21.37
C LEU A 141 -5.23 0.99 21.43
N ALA A 142 -4.41 1.85 20.81
CA ALA A 142 -2.95 1.78 20.88
C ALA A 142 -2.39 1.87 22.32
N ARG A 143 -3.20 2.35 23.29
CA ARG A 143 -2.86 2.39 24.73
C ARG A 143 -3.43 1.20 25.50
N HIS A 144 -4.11 0.28 24.82
CA HIS A 144 -4.80 -0.90 25.36
C HIS A 144 -4.52 -2.12 24.47
N PRO A 145 -3.29 -2.70 24.48
CA PRO A 145 -2.88 -3.75 23.54
C PRO A 145 -3.81 -4.97 23.48
N ALA A 146 -4.40 -5.36 24.61
CA ALA A 146 -5.36 -6.47 24.65
C ALA A 146 -6.66 -6.17 23.88
N GLU A 147 -7.14 -4.93 23.93
CA GLU A 147 -8.35 -4.51 23.21
C GLU A 147 -8.04 -4.20 21.74
N GLU A 148 -6.83 -3.71 21.44
CA GLU A 148 -6.33 -3.61 20.08
C GLU A 148 -6.26 -4.98 19.39
N GLN A 149 -5.76 -6.00 20.10
CA GLN A 149 -5.79 -7.38 19.60
C GLN A 149 -7.22 -7.89 19.37
N ARG A 150 -8.11 -7.69 20.35
CA ARG A 150 -9.53 -8.09 20.20
C ARG A 150 -10.19 -7.39 19.01
N TRP A 151 -9.83 -6.14 18.72
CA TRP A 151 -10.33 -5.43 17.55
C TRP A 151 -9.87 -6.11 16.25
N TYR A 152 -8.59 -6.48 16.15
CA TYR A 152 -8.09 -7.20 14.98
C TYR A 152 -8.76 -8.57 14.81
N ASP A 153 -8.91 -9.33 15.89
CA ASP A 153 -9.59 -10.62 15.85
C ASP A 153 -11.06 -10.46 15.44
N PHE A 154 -11.72 -9.40 15.94
CA PHE A 154 -13.10 -9.07 15.57
C PHE A 154 -13.21 -8.76 14.07
N GLN A 155 -12.35 -7.91 13.54
CA GLN A 155 -12.31 -7.54 12.12
C GLN A 155 -12.05 -8.76 11.23
N GLN A 156 -11.06 -9.57 11.56
CA GLN A 156 -10.73 -10.79 10.80
C GLN A 156 -11.87 -11.81 10.80
N ASN A 157 -12.53 -12.01 11.95
CA ASN A 157 -13.69 -12.89 12.02
C ASN A 157 -14.88 -12.35 11.21
N ARG A 158 -15.14 -11.04 11.23
CA ARG A 158 -16.19 -10.41 10.43
C ARG A 158 -15.92 -10.54 8.93
N LEU A 159 -14.69 -10.25 8.49
CA LEU A 159 -14.25 -10.41 7.11
C LEU A 159 -14.49 -11.84 6.62
N ARG A 160 -14.02 -12.83 7.38
CA ARG A 160 -14.19 -14.25 7.03
C ARG A 160 -15.64 -14.70 7.02
N GLN A 161 -16.46 -14.20 7.95
CA GLN A 161 -17.91 -14.45 7.95
C GLN A 161 -18.54 -13.95 6.65
N ARG A 162 -18.23 -12.72 6.24
CA ARG A 162 -18.73 -12.15 4.99
C ARG A 162 -18.29 -12.92 3.75
N ILE A 163 -17.02 -13.36 3.71
CA ILE A 163 -16.51 -14.19 2.62
C ILE A 163 -17.29 -15.51 2.57
N LEU A 164 -17.50 -16.17 3.72
CA LEU A 164 -18.26 -17.42 3.78
C LEU A 164 -19.72 -17.24 3.39
N GLU A 165 -20.39 -16.19 3.86
CA GLU A 165 -21.77 -15.83 3.49
C GLU A 165 -21.87 -15.56 1.98
N TRP A 166 -20.89 -14.85 1.41
CA TRP A 166 -20.84 -14.60 -0.02
C TRP A 166 -20.59 -15.87 -0.84
N LEU A 167 -19.62 -16.71 -0.44
CA LEU A 167 -19.39 -18.00 -1.09
C LEU A 167 -20.66 -18.86 -1.05
N GLU A 168 -21.40 -18.85 0.06
CA GLU A 168 -22.68 -19.57 0.17
C GLU A 168 -23.73 -19.03 -0.81
N MET A 169 -23.85 -17.71 -0.96
CA MET A 169 -24.75 -17.07 -1.94
C MET A 169 -24.39 -17.42 -3.40
N GLU A 170 -23.11 -17.53 -3.72
CA GLU A 170 -22.61 -17.96 -5.04
C GLU A 170 -22.67 -19.50 -5.24
N GLU A 171 -23.26 -20.22 -4.28
CA GLU A 171 -23.33 -21.68 -4.23
C GLU A 171 -21.94 -22.36 -4.27
N ILE A 172 -20.96 -21.82 -3.56
CA ILE A 172 -19.58 -22.32 -3.47
C ILE A 172 -19.31 -22.86 -2.06
N GLU A 173 -18.78 -24.08 -1.99
CA GLU A 173 -18.34 -24.74 -0.76
C GLU A 173 -16.80 -24.80 -0.73
N PRO A 174 -16.12 -24.02 0.13
CA PRO A 174 -14.67 -24.07 0.26
C PRO A 174 -14.23 -25.40 0.89
N ILE A 175 -13.28 -26.11 0.25
CA ILE A 175 -12.78 -27.40 0.76
C ILE A 175 -11.63 -27.28 1.76
N ASN A 176 -11.05 -26.08 1.87
CA ASN A 176 -10.02 -25.73 2.85
C ASN A 176 -10.55 -24.63 3.78
N ALA A 177 -10.28 -24.78 5.08
CA ALA A 177 -10.64 -23.78 6.07
C ALA A 177 -9.77 -22.51 5.91
N PRO A 178 -10.29 -21.33 6.30
CA PRO A 178 -9.44 -20.16 6.44
C PRO A 178 -8.29 -20.47 7.41
N PRO A 179 -7.08 -19.94 7.15
CA PRO A 179 -5.94 -20.18 8.04
C PRO A 179 -6.32 -19.75 9.46
N ALA A 180 -5.92 -20.51 10.48
CA ALA A 180 -6.16 -20.11 11.85
C ALA A 180 -5.65 -18.66 12.04
N ALA A 181 -6.42 -17.83 12.76
CA ALA A 181 -5.94 -16.50 13.10
C ALA A 181 -4.58 -16.67 13.78
N ALA A 182 -3.53 -16.06 13.21
CA ALA A 182 -2.19 -16.13 13.77
C ALA A 182 -2.27 -15.74 15.25
N SER A 183 -1.59 -16.48 16.12
CA SER A 183 -1.55 -16.11 17.53
C SER A 183 -0.98 -14.68 17.66
N THR A 184 -1.34 -13.98 18.73
CA THR A 184 -0.81 -12.63 19.01
C THR A 184 0.71 -12.59 18.91
N ALA A 185 1.38 -13.66 19.37
CA ALA A 185 2.84 -13.79 19.28
C ALA A 185 3.32 -13.89 17.83
N GLU A 186 2.74 -14.77 17.02
CA GLU A 186 3.12 -14.96 15.61
C GLU A 186 2.86 -13.70 14.77
N ARG A 187 1.72 -13.02 14.97
CA ARG A 187 1.41 -11.77 14.28
C ARG A 187 2.33 -10.64 14.71
N GLN A 188 2.63 -10.55 16.01
CA GLN A 188 3.56 -9.54 16.50
C GLN A 188 4.98 -9.79 15.96
N GLU A 189 5.40 -11.04 15.87
CA GLU A 189 6.67 -11.43 15.24
C GLU A 189 6.70 -11.10 13.74
N GLU A 190 5.61 -11.34 13.02
CA GLU A 190 5.46 -10.95 11.61
C GLU A 190 5.55 -9.43 11.43
N LEU A 191 4.80 -8.65 12.23
CA LEU A 191 4.83 -7.19 12.16
C LEU A 191 6.19 -6.62 12.53
N LEU A 192 6.87 -7.18 13.54
CA LEU A 192 8.25 -6.83 13.87
C LEU A 192 9.20 -7.15 12.73
N SER A 193 9.02 -8.29 12.05
CA SER A 193 9.79 -8.64 10.85
C SER A 193 9.61 -7.62 9.72
N LEU A 194 8.37 -7.18 9.45
CA LEU A 194 8.08 -6.16 8.45
C LEU A 194 8.66 -4.79 8.84
N ARG A 195 8.57 -4.40 10.12
CA ARG A 195 9.21 -3.19 10.65
C ARG A 195 10.72 -3.22 10.49
N HIS A 196 11.36 -4.36 10.78
CA HIS A 196 12.79 -4.54 10.58
C HIS A 196 13.20 -4.41 9.12
N LYS A 197 12.43 -4.97 8.17
CA LYS A 197 12.67 -4.79 6.74
C LYS A 197 12.63 -3.30 6.33
N LEU A 198 11.68 -2.52 6.86
CA LEU A 198 11.63 -1.08 6.60
C LEU A 198 12.86 -0.33 7.14
N LEU A 199 13.36 -0.71 8.31
CA LEU A 199 14.58 -0.13 8.87
C LEU A 199 15.82 -0.49 8.04
N ASP A 200 15.91 -1.73 7.58
CA ASP A 200 17.01 -2.20 6.73
C ASP A 200 17.01 -1.43 5.38
N GLU A 201 15.85 -1.26 4.74
CA GLU A 201 15.72 -0.45 3.51
C GLU A 201 16.02 1.04 3.75
N THR A 202 15.65 1.57 4.92
CA THR A 202 16.00 2.95 5.35
C THR A 202 17.52 3.13 5.41
N LEU A 203 18.23 2.16 5.99
CA LEU A 203 19.69 2.17 6.05
C LEU A 203 20.32 2.12 4.64
N ILE A 204 19.85 1.19 3.79
CA ILE A 204 20.33 1.03 2.41
C ILE A 204 20.16 2.32 1.62
N PHE A 205 18.97 2.92 1.68
CA PHE A 205 18.69 4.20 1.03
C PHE A 205 19.63 5.30 1.55
N THR A 206 19.76 5.44 2.87
CA THR A 206 20.61 6.49 3.48
C THR A 206 22.07 6.37 3.05
N GLN A 207 22.62 5.15 3.01
CA GLN A 207 23.99 4.89 2.57
C GLN A 207 24.20 5.19 1.09
N ALA A 208 23.18 4.96 0.24
CA ALA A 208 23.25 5.27 -1.18
C ALA A 208 23.09 6.77 -1.43
N ALA A 209 22.06 7.39 -0.86
CA ALA A 209 21.71 8.79 -1.08
C ALA A 209 22.74 9.77 -0.50
N SER A 210 23.41 9.43 0.60
CA SER A 210 24.47 10.27 1.20
C SER A 210 25.68 10.49 0.29
N ARG A 211 25.85 9.65 -0.73
CA ARG A 211 26.95 9.73 -1.72
C ARG A 211 26.58 10.52 -2.96
N ILE A 212 25.32 10.92 -3.11
CA ILE A 212 24.83 11.64 -4.29
C ILE A 212 25.18 13.13 -4.14
N PRO A 213 25.93 13.72 -5.09
CA PRO A 213 26.23 15.15 -5.06
C PRO A 213 24.95 15.99 -5.01
N GLY A 214 24.94 17.00 -4.14
CA GLY A 214 23.77 17.87 -3.92
C GLY A 214 22.85 17.42 -2.78
N VAL A 215 22.97 16.19 -2.27
CA VAL A 215 22.30 15.79 -1.02
C VAL A 215 23.07 16.35 0.17
N THR A 216 22.44 17.22 0.95
CA THR A 216 23.09 17.90 2.09
C THR A 216 22.62 17.38 3.44
N ARG A 217 21.44 16.77 3.51
CA ARG A 217 20.89 16.18 4.74
C ARG A 217 19.92 15.05 4.44
N ILE A 218 19.92 14.01 5.27
CA ILE A 218 18.93 12.92 5.23
C ILE A 218 18.39 12.73 6.65
N ALA A 219 17.07 12.65 6.79
CA ALA A 219 16.40 12.45 8.05
C ALA A 219 15.30 11.38 7.94
N LEU A 220 15.12 10.59 9.00
CA LEU A 220 14.00 9.69 9.16
C LEU A 220 12.88 10.43 9.91
N ILE A 221 11.69 10.39 9.33
CA ILE A 221 10.48 11.00 9.91
C ILE A 221 9.39 9.92 10.04
N GLY A 222 8.19 10.35 10.46
CA GLY A 222 7.03 9.46 10.48
C GLY A 222 7.12 8.35 11.52
N SER A 223 6.34 7.29 11.31
CA SER A 223 6.04 6.31 12.35
C SER A 223 7.21 5.40 12.76
N LEU A 224 8.23 5.25 11.91
CA LEU A 224 9.46 4.51 12.24
C LEU A 224 10.26 5.18 13.37
N THR A 225 10.09 6.48 13.59
CA THR A 225 10.73 7.22 14.69
C THR A 225 10.10 6.96 16.07
N THR A 226 9.14 6.03 16.15
CA THR A 226 8.34 5.72 17.35
C THR A 226 8.28 4.21 17.60
N ASP A 227 7.77 3.79 18.76
CA ASP A 227 7.56 2.38 19.13
C ASP A 227 6.37 1.70 18.41
N LYS A 228 5.81 2.32 17.37
CA LYS A 228 4.71 1.74 16.60
C LYS A 228 5.17 0.45 15.91
N ILE A 229 4.62 -0.69 16.33
CA ILE A 229 5.00 -2.01 15.82
C ILE A 229 4.67 -2.19 14.33
N ASP A 230 3.57 -1.60 13.85
CA ASP A 230 3.15 -1.67 12.44
C ASP A 230 3.28 -0.29 11.72
N PRO A 231 4.51 0.14 11.39
CA PRO A 231 4.72 1.25 10.49
C PRO A 231 4.35 0.79 9.06
N LYS A 232 3.52 1.60 8.39
CA LYS A 232 3.08 1.31 7.01
C LYS A 232 4.11 1.75 5.98
N ASP A 233 4.85 2.80 6.29
CA ASP A 233 5.75 3.47 5.37
C ASP A 233 7.10 3.78 6.03
N ALA A 234 8.16 3.76 5.21
CA ALA A 234 9.44 4.36 5.52
C ALA A 234 9.50 5.79 4.96
N ASP A 235 9.36 6.78 5.84
CA ASP A 235 9.31 8.19 5.47
C ASP A 235 10.68 8.86 5.65
N LEU A 236 11.31 9.21 4.54
CA LEU A 236 12.63 9.86 4.51
C LEU A 236 12.52 11.29 4.00
N LEU A 237 13.12 12.23 4.73
CA LEU A 237 13.28 13.61 4.31
C LEU A 237 14.71 13.85 3.83
N VAL A 238 14.86 14.29 2.59
CA VAL A 238 16.15 14.62 1.98
C VAL A 238 16.20 16.12 1.67
N THR A 239 17.23 16.80 2.18
CA THR A 239 17.54 18.17 1.82
C THR A 239 18.54 18.18 0.66
N VAL A 240 18.22 18.92 -0.38
CA VAL A 240 18.99 19.00 -1.63
C VAL A 240 19.37 20.44 -1.96
N THR A 241 20.47 20.64 -2.68
CA THR A 241 20.81 21.95 -3.24
C THR A 241 19.82 22.34 -4.36
N ASP A 242 19.68 23.64 -4.60
CA ASP A 242 18.75 24.19 -5.60
C ASP A 242 19.04 23.68 -7.02
N ASP A 243 20.32 23.50 -7.34
CA ASP A 243 20.82 23.10 -8.66
C ASP A 243 21.00 21.59 -8.83
N MET A 244 20.76 20.79 -7.79
CA MET A 244 20.94 19.35 -7.84
C MET A 244 20.07 18.69 -8.93
N ASP A 245 20.72 17.86 -9.76
CA ASP A 245 20.06 16.89 -10.63
C ASP A 245 19.48 15.75 -9.79
N LEU A 246 18.16 15.59 -9.84
CA LEU A 246 17.43 14.61 -9.03
C LEU A 246 17.43 13.19 -9.63
N THR A 247 18.06 12.96 -10.77
CA THR A 247 17.98 11.67 -11.50
C THR A 247 18.44 10.48 -10.66
N ASP A 248 19.61 10.58 -10.02
CA ASP A 248 20.17 9.50 -9.19
C ASP A 248 19.37 9.33 -7.89
N LEU A 249 18.95 10.45 -7.28
CA LEU A 249 18.15 10.42 -6.05
C LEU A 249 16.77 9.80 -6.29
N ALA A 250 16.10 10.16 -7.39
CA ALA A 250 14.83 9.56 -7.79
C ALA A 250 14.99 8.08 -8.13
N THR A 251 16.13 7.67 -8.67
CA THR A 251 16.45 6.25 -8.88
C THR A 251 16.60 5.51 -7.56
N ALA A 252 17.29 6.08 -6.57
CA ALA A 252 17.38 5.50 -5.23
C ALA A 252 16.00 5.44 -4.54
N ALA A 253 15.18 6.48 -4.67
CA ALA A 253 13.83 6.54 -4.11
C ALA A 253 12.92 5.47 -4.72
N ARG A 254 12.93 5.28 -6.04
CA ARG A 254 12.16 4.21 -6.71
C ARG A 254 12.59 2.81 -6.29
N LYS A 255 13.89 2.59 -6.02
CA LYS A 255 14.37 1.31 -5.50
C LYS A 255 13.81 1.04 -4.10
N LEU A 256 13.90 2.02 -3.20
CA LEU A 256 13.29 1.96 -1.87
C LEU A 256 11.78 1.65 -1.98
N GLN A 257 11.05 2.43 -2.78
CA GLN A 257 9.61 2.25 -2.97
C GLN A 257 9.28 0.84 -3.49
N GLY A 258 9.96 0.38 -4.54
CA GLY A 258 9.71 -0.94 -5.12
C GLY A 258 10.05 -2.09 -4.17
N HIS A 259 11.14 -1.96 -3.40
CA HIS A 259 11.50 -2.97 -2.40
C HIS A 259 10.46 -3.02 -1.27
N CYS A 260 10.06 -1.87 -0.71
CA CYS A 260 9.01 -1.80 0.30
C CYS A 260 7.68 -2.40 -0.20
N GLN A 261 7.30 -2.10 -1.43
CA GLN A 261 6.07 -2.62 -2.04
C GLN A 261 6.08 -4.15 -2.15
N SER A 262 7.25 -4.77 -2.38
CA SER A 262 7.38 -6.24 -2.45
C SER A 262 6.96 -6.98 -1.17
N PHE A 263 6.86 -6.27 -0.04
CA PHE A 263 6.33 -6.80 1.23
C PHE A 263 5.18 -5.95 1.78
N ASN A 264 4.41 -5.33 0.88
CA ASN A 264 3.19 -4.57 1.19
C ASN A 264 3.41 -3.41 2.19
N ARG A 265 4.46 -2.62 1.95
CA ARG A 265 4.79 -1.39 2.67
C ARG A 265 5.15 -0.26 1.71
N GLY A 266 5.07 0.98 2.17
CA GLY A 266 5.50 2.15 1.40
C GLY A 266 6.92 2.58 1.71
N GLY A 267 7.56 3.23 0.75
CA GLY A 267 8.82 3.93 0.92
C GLY A 267 8.71 5.30 0.28
N GLU A 268 8.64 6.35 1.09
CA GLU A 268 8.41 7.72 0.63
C GLU A 268 9.63 8.61 0.87
N VAL A 269 10.03 9.34 -0.17
CA VAL A 269 11.15 10.29 -0.10
C VAL A 269 10.64 11.70 -0.36
N PHE A 270 10.64 12.49 0.70
CA PHE A 270 10.28 13.90 0.72
C PHE A 270 11.50 14.77 0.44
N LEU A 271 11.33 15.85 -0.33
CA LEU A 271 12.39 16.75 -0.75
C LEU A 271 12.18 18.14 -0.15
N ALA A 272 13.26 18.73 0.35
CA ALA A 272 13.30 20.11 0.82
C ALA A 272 14.57 20.83 0.35
N ASP A 273 14.53 22.17 0.30
CA ASP A 273 15.71 22.99 0.07
C ASP A 273 16.48 23.28 1.37
N GLU A 274 17.66 23.89 1.23
CA GLU A 274 18.53 24.25 2.34
C GLU A 274 17.92 25.32 3.26
N GLN A 275 16.90 26.05 2.82
CA GLN A 275 16.16 27.05 3.59
C GLN A 275 14.91 26.48 4.27
N HIS A 276 14.76 25.15 4.25
CA HIS A 276 13.69 24.37 4.85
C HIS A 276 12.31 24.59 4.20
N HIS A 277 12.28 24.94 2.92
CA HIS A 277 11.05 24.90 2.14
C HIS A 277 10.83 23.49 1.61
N TYR A 278 9.60 23.01 1.76
CA TYR A 278 9.16 21.77 1.15
C TYR A 278 9.06 21.93 -0.37
N LEU A 279 9.68 21.02 -1.12
CA LEU A 279 9.70 21.02 -2.58
C LEU A 279 8.68 20.05 -3.18
N GLY A 280 8.40 18.94 -2.49
CA GLY A 280 7.59 17.83 -3.01
C GLY A 280 8.18 16.48 -2.63
N ARG A 281 7.89 15.46 -3.44
CA ARG A 281 8.44 14.10 -3.32
C ARG A 281 9.37 13.77 -4.48
N ALA A 282 10.20 12.73 -4.29
CA ALA A 282 10.93 12.14 -5.40
C ALA A 282 9.94 11.47 -6.39
N CYS A 283 10.13 11.69 -7.68
CA CYS A 283 9.19 11.21 -8.69
C CYS A 283 9.16 9.66 -8.76
N PRO A 284 7.98 9.02 -8.68
CA PRO A 284 7.85 7.56 -8.73
C PRO A 284 8.07 6.99 -10.13
N TRP A 285 8.02 7.83 -11.17
CA TRP A 285 8.08 7.40 -12.56
C TRP A 285 9.50 7.29 -13.08
N LYS A 286 9.85 6.15 -13.72
CA LYS A 286 11.16 5.92 -14.34
C LYS A 286 11.46 6.90 -15.48
N LEU A 287 10.44 7.28 -16.25
CA LEU A 287 10.52 8.30 -17.31
C LEU A 287 9.70 9.51 -16.86
N CYS A 288 10.36 10.65 -16.70
CA CYS A 288 9.74 11.91 -16.27
C CYS A 288 9.71 12.90 -17.43
N GLY A 289 8.54 13.49 -17.68
CA GLY A 289 8.36 14.57 -18.63
C GLY A 289 6.91 15.02 -18.69
N PRO A 290 6.66 16.28 -19.09
CA PRO A 290 5.32 16.83 -19.16
C PRO A 290 4.47 16.07 -20.18
N GLY A 291 3.27 15.65 -19.78
CA GLY A 291 2.33 14.95 -20.66
C GLY A 291 2.72 13.51 -21.04
N ILE A 292 3.85 12.98 -20.54
CA ILE A 292 4.25 11.57 -20.81
C ILE A 292 3.29 10.59 -20.14
N ARG A 293 2.71 10.97 -18.99
CA ARG A 293 1.74 10.13 -18.25
C ARG A 293 0.52 10.94 -17.90
N ALA A 294 -0.65 10.49 -18.35
CA ALA A 294 -1.93 11.09 -18.00
C ALA A 294 -2.22 11.01 -16.49
N SER A 295 -1.69 9.99 -15.81
CA SER A 295 -1.80 9.80 -14.35
C SER A 295 -0.80 10.63 -13.52
N CYS A 296 0.08 11.41 -14.16
CA CYS A 296 0.98 12.29 -13.41
C CYS A 296 0.21 13.51 -12.91
N ASP A 297 0.13 13.66 -11.60
CA ASP A 297 -0.56 14.74 -10.90
C ASP A 297 0.41 15.80 -10.31
N ALA A 298 1.70 15.76 -10.65
CA ALA A 298 2.65 16.81 -10.29
C ALA A 298 2.24 18.16 -10.90
N LEU A 299 2.19 19.21 -10.07
CA LEU A 299 1.76 20.55 -10.47
C LEU A 299 2.63 21.13 -11.60
N HIS A 300 3.93 20.85 -11.56
CA HIS A 300 4.89 21.36 -12.54
C HIS A 300 5.83 20.26 -13.05
N CYS A 301 5.26 19.11 -13.46
CA CYS A 301 6.03 18.00 -14.02
C CYS A 301 6.99 18.47 -15.13
N GLY A 302 8.28 18.10 -15.01
CA GLY A 302 9.32 18.44 -15.99
C GLY A 302 9.98 19.81 -15.81
N LYS A 303 9.44 20.71 -14.97
CA LYS A 303 10.10 21.99 -14.65
C LYS A 303 11.42 21.79 -13.91
N ARG A 304 11.43 20.86 -12.96
CA ARG A 304 12.62 20.23 -12.39
C ARG A 304 12.46 18.73 -12.59
N PRO A 305 13.17 18.11 -13.55
CA PRO A 305 13.02 16.68 -13.82
C PRO A 305 13.12 15.84 -12.54
N TYR A 306 12.21 14.88 -12.41
CA TYR A 306 12.06 13.98 -11.26
C TYR A 306 11.69 14.62 -9.90
N LEU A 307 11.29 15.88 -9.87
CA LEU A 307 10.55 16.46 -8.75
C LEU A 307 9.05 16.23 -8.96
N HIS A 308 8.38 15.59 -8.00
CA HIS A 308 6.93 15.45 -7.96
C HIS A 308 6.38 16.44 -6.93
N ASP A 309 5.95 17.62 -7.40
CA ASP A 309 5.54 18.74 -6.55
C ASP A 309 4.04 18.73 -6.28
N ASP A 310 3.61 17.79 -5.46
CA ASP A 310 2.22 17.55 -5.05
C ASP A 310 1.79 18.41 -3.85
N LEU A 311 2.17 19.68 -3.86
CA LEU A 311 2.02 20.61 -2.73
C LEU A 311 0.58 20.82 -2.24
N GLN A 312 -0.41 20.40 -3.04
CA GLN A 312 -1.83 20.44 -2.70
C GLN A 312 -2.30 19.20 -1.95
N ALA A 313 -1.63 18.05 -2.15
CA ALA A 313 -1.95 16.78 -1.50
C ALA A 313 -1.16 16.60 -0.21
N VAL A 314 0.14 16.85 -0.25
CA VAL A 314 1.04 16.65 0.88
C VAL A 314 1.93 17.87 1.10
N LYS A 315 2.12 18.26 2.36
CA LYS A 315 3.03 19.35 2.72
C LYS A 315 3.61 19.15 4.11
N LEU A 316 4.93 19.02 4.18
CA LEU A 316 5.63 18.97 5.46
C LEU A 316 5.73 20.38 6.08
N SER A 317 5.61 20.46 7.41
CA SER A 317 5.75 21.73 8.11
C SER A 317 7.20 22.20 8.11
N LYS A 318 7.41 23.53 8.05
CA LYS A 318 8.76 24.11 8.11
C LYS A 318 9.50 23.71 9.40
N ALA A 319 8.77 23.57 10.51
CA ALA A 319 9.34 23.11 11.78
C ALA A 319 9.87 21.68 11.69
N LEU A 320 9.11 20.75 11.10
CA LEU A 320 9.54 19.36 10.89
C LEU A 320 10.76 19.28 9.98
N ILE A 321 10.81 20.11 8.93
CA ILE A 321 11.96 20.15 8.01
C ILE A 321 13.18 20.74 8.71
N ALA A 322 13.03 21.79 9.50
CA ALA A 322 14.14 22.39 10.23
C ALA A 322 14.71 21.43 11.29
N GLU A 323 13.84 20.80 12.07
CA GLU A 323 14.20 19.97 13.22
C GLU A 323 13.53 18.58 13.13
N PRO A 324 13.97 17.71 12.21
CA PRO A 324 13.38 16.38 12.09
C PRO A 324 13.71 15.51 13.32
N PRO A 325 12.87 14.52 13.68
CA PRO A 325 13.07 13.68 14.85
C PRO A 325 14.43 12.97 14.86
N LEU A 326 14.82 12.38 13.72
CA LEU A 326 16.08 11.67 13.54
C LEU A 326 16.78 12.18 12.28
N GLU A 327 17.93 12.81 12.45
CA GLU A 327 18.85 13.13 11.36
C GLU A 327 19.83 11.98 11.20
N LEU A 328 19.95 11.45 9.98
CA LEU A 328 20.77 10.28 9.65
C LEU A 328 22.08 10.64 8.95
N TRP A 329 22.11 11.79 8.25
CA TRP A 329 23.26 12.31 7.52
C TRP A 329 23.18 13.84 7.46
N PRO A 330 24.29 14.60 7.59
CA PRO A 330 25.69 14.17 7.64
C PRO A 330 26.16 13.69 9.01
N GLN A 331 25.42 14.02 10.07
CA GLN A 331 25.70 13.55 11.42
C GLN A 331 24.44 12.91 12.00
N VAL A 332 24.60 11.75 12.63
CA VAL A 332 23.49 11.04 13.25
C VAL A 332 23.04 11.77 14.53
N THR A 333 21.92 12.48 14.46
CA THR A 333 21.37 13.27 15.56
C THR A 333 19.94 12.82 15.89
N ALA A 334 19.67 12.48 17.15
CA ALA A 334 18.33 12.15 17.62
C ALA A 334 17.77 13.28 18.48
N ARG A 335 16.56 13.76 18.16
CA ARG A 335 15.80 14.79 18.89
C ARG A 335 14.61 14.21 19.65
N VAL A 336 14.39 12.90 19.53
CA VAL A 336 13.34 12.12 20.20
C VAL A 336 13.94 10.87 20.83
N PRO A 337 13.26 10.21 21.80
CA PRO A 337 13.64 8.88 22.24
C PRO A 337 13.75 7.93 21.05
N VAL A 338 14.85 7.19 20.98
CA VAL A 338 15.12 6.27 19.86
C VAL A 338 14.68 4.86 20.26
N PRO A 339 13.76 4.24 19.51
CA PRO A 339 13.45 2.81 19.70
C PRO A 339 14.70 1.94 19.54
N ASP A 340 14.81 0.88 20.33
CA ASP A 340 16.02 0.03 20.32
C ASP A 340 16.32 -0.51 18.93
N ASP A 341 15.32 -1.02 18.21
CA ASP A 341 15.48 -1.56 16.86
C ASP A 341 16.00 -0.52 15.84
N VAL A 342 15.55 0.74 15.94
CA VAL A 342 16.05 1.85 15.13
C VAL A 342 17.51 2.13 15.46
N ALA A 343 17.88 2.13 16.75
CA ALA A 343 19.24 2.35 17.18
C ALA A 343 20.17 1.25 16.64
N GLU A 344 19.76 -0.02 16.73
CA GLU A 344 20.57 -1.17 16.31
C GLU A 344 20.69 -1.30 14.80
N ARG A 345 19.58 -1.13 14.07
CA ARG A 345 19.53 -1.40 12.62
C ARG A 345 19.91 -0.22 11.74
N VAL A 346 19.73 1.01 12.23
CA VAL A 346 19.96 2.21 11.42
C VAL A 346 21.09 3.06 12.02
N LEU A 347 20.97 3.47 13.29
CA LEU A 347 21.88 4.48 13.83
C LEU A 347 23.30 3.96 14.07
N ARG A 348 23.46 2.78 14.70
CA ARG A 348 24.79 2.17 14.93
C ARG A 348 25.53 1.90 13.61
N PRO A 349 24.92 1.27 12.58
CA PRO A 349 25.58 1.08 11.29
C PRO A 349 26.01 2.38 10.60
N LEU A 350 25.21 3.45 10.71
CA LEU A 350 25.58 4.76 10.14
C LEU A 350 26.72 5.45 10.91
N ARG A 351 26.89 5.15 12.19
CA ARG A 351 28.02 5.61 13.01
C ARG A 351 29.28 4.76 12.85
N GLY A 352 29.15 3.57 12.27
CA GLY A 352 30.22 2.57 12.19
C GLY A 352 30.48 1.86 13.52
N GLU A 353 29.44 1.75 14.37
CA GLU A 353 29.45 1.08 15.68
C GLU A 353 29.08 -0.41 15.61
#